data_AF-A0A4R4SY15-F1
#
_entry.id   AF-A0A4R4SY15-F1
#
_cell.length_a   1.000
_cell.length_b   1.000
_cell.length_c   1.000
_cell.angle_alpha   90.00
_cell.angle_beta   90.00
_cell.angle_gamma   90.00
#
_symmetry.space_group_name_H-M   'P 1'
#
loop_
_entity.id
_entity.type
_entity.pdbx_description
1 polymer ?
#
loop_
_entity_poly.entity_id
_entity_poly.type
_entity_poly.pdbx_seq_one_letter_code
_entity_poly.pdbx_strand_id
1 'polypeptide(L)'
;MIVPLTVLAGLLDDQAALVADTPGLIVTETLTDALTTVEEQILHRTRVCVAREADTIPALRDAHPSTEALPPLLLIADATAAHEHARTAALLTQGQRLDIHGVLLGPWPYGDTVTVAGDGFTTSAEHKEQQGIHPPEVGRLAVMTTADTLDLLATLTAAHQPSAAKSGNADSAAREQSRLTASTPGTADAGVPAGADATPRLTGTLDTTTTAETSHRSSAPPTVAGPSGDHGGRVKVQVLGGAHILGRDTSLPLRAKALELLVYLTVHDGEATQDAILDDLLPDAPASKAPHRLHTYVSALRKALAHTGGPATYLTHTTHRYTLNRHTIDTDLWQMRAALRAVDRATTDTDRLTALRRAVDAYRGNLADGFDYEWIEAHREGIRRQALDAHLTLATTTPDPNEALTVIQAAIRHDPYAEPLYQQAMRIHAALGHADAIHALREDLTRRLADIDAQPSETTLALAHRLIADPRPHRPAGHPRRRDHGPRS
;
A
#
# COMPACT_ATOMS: atom_id res chain seq x y z
N MET A 1 -11.03 -23.24 1.39
CA MET A 1 -11.43 -22.82 0.03
C MET A 1 -12.94 -22.67 0.01
N ILE A 2 -13.47 -21.62 -0.60
CA ILE A 2 -14.91 -21.36 -0.76
C ILE A 2 -15.22 -21.40 -2.26
N VAL A 3 -16.29 -22.09 -2.66
CA VAL A 3 -16.69 -22.18 -4.08
C VAL A 3 -18.22 -22.36 -4.21
N PRO A 4 -18.90 -21.65 -5.13
CA PRO A 4 -20.30 -21.93 -5.44
C PRO A 4 -20.46 -23.29 -6.15
N LEU A 5 -21.54 -24.00 -5.86
CA LEU A 5 -21.82 -25.36 -6.38
C LEU A 5 -21.79 -25.42 -7.91
N THR A 6 -22.31 -24.40 -8.60
CA THR A 6 -22.31 -24.31 -10.07
C THR A 6 -20.89 -24.20 -10.65
N VAL A 7 -20.01 -23.47 -9.97
CA VAL A 7 -18.60 -23.29 -10.35
C VAL A 7 -17.83 -24.59 -10.12
N LEU A 8 -18.07 -25.26 -8.99
CA LEU A 8 -17.46 -26.56 -8.69
C LEU A 8 -17.92 -27.66 -9.65
N ALA A 9 -19.19 -27.65 -10.08
CA ALA A 9 -19.71 -28.58 -11.08
C ALA A 9 -19.06 -28.38 -12.45
N GLY A 10 -18.95 -27.11 -12.91
CA GLY A 10 -18.27 -26.79 -14.17
C GLY A 10 -16.76 -27.07 -14.18
N LEU A 11 -16.11 -27.09 -13.01
CA LEU A 11 -14.70 -27.47 -12.86
C LEU A 11 -14.46 -28.98 -12.76
N LEU A 12 -15.50 -29.79 -12.54
CA LEU A 12 -15.39 -31.22 -12.24
C LEU A 12 -16.35 -32.11 -13.06
N ASP A 13 -16.76 -31.68 -14.26
CA ASP A 13 -17.67 -32.43 -15.16
C ASP A 13 -18.93 -32.96 -14.42
N ASP A 14 -19.61 -32.06 -13.70
CA ASP A 14 -20.77 -32.31 -12.83
C ASP A 14 -20.52 -33.25 -11.62
N GLN A 15 -19.27 -33.70 -11.37
CA GLN A 15 -18.93 -34.60 -10.26
C GLN A 15 -18.76 -33.90 -8.89
N ALA A 16 -19.21 -32.65 -8.75
CA ALA A 16 -19.05 -31.83 -7.53
C ALA A 16 -19.57 -32.52 -6.25
N ALA A 17 -20.60 -33.36 -6.36
CA ALA A 17 -21.16 -34.11 -5.24
C ALA A 17 -20.18 -35.11 -4.60
N LEU A 18 -19.13 -35.55 -5.32
CA LEU A 18 -18.11 -36.49 -4.79
C LEU A 18 -17.09 -35.83 -3.84
N VAL A 19 -17.03 -34.49 -3.81
CA VAL A 19 -16.02 -33.73 -3.05
C VAL A 19 -16.59 -32.73 -2.06
N ALA A 20 -17.92 -32.61 -1.95
CA ALA A 20 -18.58 -31.65 -1.06
C ALA A 20 -18.15 -31.77 0.42
N ASP A 21 -17.86 -32.99 0.88
CA ASP A 21 -17.40 -33.28 2.25
C ASP A 21 -15.88 -33.10 2.47
N THR A 22 -15.14 -32.56 1.50
CA THR A 22 -13.67 -32.40 1.59
C THR A 22 -13.29 -31.43 2.73
N PRO A 23 -12.46 -31.84 3.71
CA PRO A 23 -12.04 -30.97 4.81
C PRO A 23 -11.38 -29.68 4.32
N GLY A 24 -11.91 -28.53 4.74
CA GLY A 24 -11.43 -27.21 4.33
C GLY A 24 -11.97 -26.72 2.99
N LEU A 25 -12.82 -27.48 2.30
CA LEU A 25 -13.68 -26.98 1.23
C LEU A 25 -15.02 -26.54 1.83
N ILE A 26 -15.53 -25.40 1.38
CA ILE A 26 -16.87 -24.88 1.69
C ILE A 26 -17.57 -24.71 0.35
N VAL A 27 -18.55 -25.56 0.08
CA VAL A 27 -19.41 -25.45 -1.10
C VAL A 27 -20.66 -24.65 -0.72
N THR A 28 -21.00 -23.63 -1.49
CA THR A 28 -22.17 -22.77 -1.26
C THR A 28 -23.18 -22.88 -2.38
N GLU A 29 -24.46 -22.58 -2.14
CA GLU A 29 -25.48 -22.63 -3.21
C GLU A 29 -25.25 -21.55 -4.27
N THR A 30 -24.95 -20.31 -3.85
CA THR A 30 -24.71 -19.17 -4.75
C THR A 30 -23.39 -18.46 -4.49
N LEU A 31 -23.04 -17.53 -5.40
CA LEU A 31 -21.94 -16.57 -5.20
C LEU A 31 -22.24 -15.62 -4.03
N THR A 32 -23.48 -15.16 -3.87
CA THR A 32 -23.89 -14.26 -2.79
C THR A 32 -23.66 -14.89 -1.41
N ASP A 33 -23.85 -16.21 -1.28
CA ASP A 33 -23.54 -16.97 -0.05
C ASP A 33 -22.02 -17.12 0.17
N ALA A 34 -21.26 -17.35 -0.91
CA ALA A 34 -19.79 -17.40 -0.85
C ALA A 34 -19.20 -16.06 -0.38
N LEU A 35 -19.69 -14.93 -0.92
CA LEU A 35 -19.25 -13.59 -0.52
C LEU A 35 -19.66 -13.25 0.92
N THR A 36 -20.85 -13.68 1.35
CA THR A 36 -21.29 -13.53 2.75
C THR A 36 -20.39 -14.36 3.70
N THR A 37 -19.97 -15.56 3.29
CA THR A 37 -19.00 -16.37 4.04
C THR A 37 -17.61 -15.71 4.08
N VAL A 38 -17.19 -15.01 3.01
CA VAL A 38 -15.97 -14.20 2.99
C VAL A 38 -16.08 -12.99 3.93
N GLU A 39 -17.23 -12.33 4.00
CA GLU A 39 -17.50 -11.22 4.95
C GLU A 39 -17.37 -11.67 6.42
N GLU A 40 -17.92 -12.84 6.76
CA GLU A 40 -17.75 -13.44 8.10
C GLU A 40 -16.28 -13.74 8.42
N GLN A 41 -15.53 -14.26 7.45
CA GLN A 41 -14.09 -14.55 7.59
C GLN A 41 -13.24 -13.28 7.72
N ILE A 42 -13.54 -12.23 6.96
CA ILE A 42 -12.92 -10.90 7.12
C ILE A 42 -13.17 -10.36 8.53
N LEU A 43 -14.41 -10.42 9.01
CA LEU A 43 -14.79 -9.94 10.34
C LEU A 43 -14.14 -10.74 11.47
N HIS A 44 -14.09 -12.07 11.36
CA HIS A 44 -13.41 -12.96 12.31
C HIS A 44 -11.89 -12.68 12.34
N ARG A 45 -11.21 -12.72 11.19
CA ARG A 45 -9.76 -12.51 11.10
C ARG A 45 -9.33 -11.12 11.56
N THR A 46 -10.10 -10.08 11.24
CA THR A 46 -9.88 -8.72 11.74
C THR A 46 -9.91 -8.67 13.27
N ARG A 47 -10.88 -9.35 13.92
CA ARG A 47 -10.96 -9.40 15.38
C ARG A 47 -9.75 -10.10 16.01
N VAL A 48 -9.27 -11.20 15.42
CA VAL A 48 -8.08 -11.91 15.92
C VAL A 48 -6.81 -11.07 15.77
N CYS A 49 -6.63 -10.40 14.62
CA CYS A 49 -5.54 -9.45 14.38
C CYS A 49 -5.53 -8.30 15.41
N VAL A 50 -6.67 -7.62 15.59
CA VAL A 50 -6.80 -6.49 16.53
C VAL A 50 -6.58 -6.93 17.97
N ALA A 51 -7.11 -8.09 18.38
CA ALA A 51 -6.94 -8.62 19.74
C ALA A 51 -5.49 -9.05 20.07
N ARG A 52 -4.57 -8.99 19.11
CA ARG A 52 -3.15 -9.39 19.25
C ARG A 52 -2.17 -8.35 18.68
N GLU A 53 -2.65 -7.14 18.40
CA GLU A 53 -1.86 -6.00 17.90
C GLU A 53 -1.07 -6.33 16.60
N ALA A 54 -1.67 -7.12 15.71
CA ALA A 54 -1.04 -7.58 14.46
C ALA A 54 -1.74 -7.01 13.22
N ASP A 55 -0.99 -6.31 12.36
CA ASP A 55 -1.52 -5.67 11.14
C ASP A 55 -1.95 -6.64 10.02
N THR A 56 -1.42 -7.86 9.99
CA THR A 56 -1.72 -8.87 8.96
C THR A 56 -1.72 -10.28 9.54
N ILE A 57 -2.36 -11.23 8.86
CA ILE A 57 -2.35 -12.65 9.29
C ILE A 57 -0.95 -13.29 9.25
N PRO A 58 -0.06 -13.02 8.26
CA PRO A 58 1.34 -13.41 8.35
C PRO A 58 2.05 -12.83 9.58
N ALA A 59 1.90 -11.53 9.88
CA ALA A 59 2.52 -10.93 11.06
C ALA A 59 1.98 -11.50 12.38
N LEU A 60 0.69 -11.84 12.45
CA LEU A 60 0.07 -12.56 13.57
C LEU A 60 0.70 -13.96 13.75
N ARG A 61 0.94 -14.68 12.64
CA ARG A 61 1.52 -16.02 12.62
C ARG A 61 2.97 -16.02 13.11
N ASP A 62 3.75 -15.01 12.73
CA ASP A 62 5.14 -14.83 13.15
C ASP A 62 5.26 -14.38 14.62
N ALA A 63 4.42 -13.43 15.05
CA ALA A 63 4.47 -12.87 16.41
C ALA A 63 3.82 -13.77 17.48
N HIS A 64 2.77 -14.52 17.12
CA HIS A 64 1.98 -15.33 18.05
C HIS A 64 1.74 -16.77 17.52
N PRO A 65 2.79 -17.59 17.31
CA PRO A 65 2.69 -18.90 16.64
C PRO A 65 1.87 -19.97 17.39
N SER A 66 1.42 -19.70 18.62
CA SER A 66 0.50 -20.54 19.40
C SER A 66 -0.98 -20.10 19.30
N THR A 67 -1.31 -19.22 18.35
CA THR A 67 -2.68 -18.75 18.08
C THR A 67 -3.46 -19.77 17.25
N GLU A 68 -4.77 -19.61 17.18
CA GLU A 68 -5.65 -20.33 16.24
C GLU A 68 -5.07 -20.32 14.81
N ALA A 69 -5.06 -21.49 14.18
CA ALA A 69 -4.47 -21.67 12.86
C ALA A 69 -5.37 -21.04 11.78
N LEU A 70 -4.99 -19.86 11.31
CA LEU A 70 -5.66 -19.15 10.21
C LEU A 70 -4.87 -19.36 8.91
N PRO A 71 -5.21 -20.39 8.09
CA PRO A 71 -4.54 -20.64 6.81
C PRO A 71 -4.98 -19.63 5.72
N PRO A 72 -4.25 -19.56 4.60
CA PRO A 72 -4.72 -18.85 3.41
C PRO A 72 -6.12 -19.32 2.99
N LEU A 73 -7.03 -18.39 2.73
CA LEU A 73 -8.39 -18.68 2.29
C LEU A 73 -8.54 -18.26 0.83
N LEU A 74 -8.81 -19.24 -0.03
CA LEU A 74 -9.08 -19.03 -1.44
C LEU A 74 -10.60 -19.04 -1.70
N LEU A 75 -11.11 -17.99 -2.33
CA LEU A 75 -12.39 -17.98 -3.03
C LEU A 75 -12.17 -18.40 -4.49
N ILE A 76 -12.96 -19.36 -4.98
CA ILE A 76 -13.07 -19.66 -6.41
C ILE A 76 -14.49 -19.32 -6.85
N ALA A 77 -14.63 -18.47 -7.88
CA ALA A 77 -15.92 -18.00 -8.36
C ALA A 77 -15.89 -17.69 -9.87
N ASP A 78 -17.07 -17.50 -10.47
CA ASP A 78 -17.23 -17.15 -11.88
C ASP A 78 -17.34 -15.62 -12.06
N ALA A 79 -16.60 -15.05 -13.02
CA ALA A 79 -16.54 -13.62 -13.29
C ALA A 79 -17.72 -13.09 -14.16
N THR A 80 -18.69 -13.91 -14.56
CA THR A 80 -19.87 -13.47 -15.33
C THR A 80 -20.91 -12.71 -14.50
N ALA A 81 -20.88 -12.84 -13.16
CA ALA A 81 -21.85 -12.21 -12.25
C ALA A 81 -21.60 -10.70 -12.04
N ALA A 82 -21.74 -9.90 -13.10
CA ALA A 82 -21.39 -8.47 -13.15
C ALA A 82 -21.97 -7.59 -12.02
N HIS A 83 -23.09 -7.97 -11.42
CA HIS A 83 -23.71 -7.25 -10.30
C HIS A 83 -23.00 -7.45 -8.96
N GLU A 84 -22.35 -8.60 -8.75
CA GLU A 84 -21.54 -8.89 -7.54
C GLU A 84 -20.07 -8.47 -7.71
N HIS A 85 -19.67 -7.91 -8.87
CA HIS A 85 -18.28 -7.51 -9.13
C HIS A 85 -17.75 -6.50 -8.12
N ALA A 86 -18.48 -5.42 -7.86
CA ALA A 86 -18.04 -4.37 -6.94
C ALA A 86 -17.89 -4.89 -5.50
N ARG A 87 -18.79 -5.79 -5.06
CA ARG A 87 -18.73 -6.46 -3.76
C ARG A 87 -17.52 -7.39 -3.70
N THR A 88 -17.35 -8.26 -4.70
CA THR A 88 -16.21 -9.18 -4.81
C THR A 88 -14.87 -8.43 -4.80
N ALA A 89 -14.74 -7.35 -5.57
CA ALA A 89 -13.55 -6.49 -5.59
C ALA A 89 -13.25 -5.91 -4.20
N ALA A 90 -14.22 -5.25 -3.56
CA ALA A 90 -14.05 -4.66 -2.23
C ALA A 90 -13.63 -5.70 -1.17
N LEU A 91 -14.24 -6.88 -1.18
CA LEU A 91 -13.94 -7.96 -0.25
C LEU A 91 -12.53 -8.56 -0.48
N LEU A 92 -12.08 -8.70 -1.73
CA LEU A 92 -10.73 -9.15 -2.02
C LEU A 92 -9.67 -8.09 -1.66
N THR A 93 -9.93 -6.80 -1.93
CA THR A 93 -9.06 -5.69 -1.50
C THR A 93 -8.92 -5.63 0.02
N GLN A 94 -10.02 -5.78 0.76
CA GLN A 94 -9.98 -5.86 2.23
C GLN A 94 -9.33 -7.16 2.73
N GLY A 95 -9.58 -8.27 2.04
CA GLY A 95 -9.13 -9.62 2.38
C GLY A 95 -7.62 -9.84 2.24
N GLN A 96 -6.93 -9.08 1.38
CA GLN A 96 -5.50 -9.25 1.10
C GLN A 96 -4.61 -9.19 2.37
N ARG A 97 -4.90 -8.28 3.31
CA ARG A 97 -4.19 -8.20 4.61
C ARG A 97 -4.48 -9.37 5.55
N LEU A 98 -5.57 -10.08 5.31
CA LEU A 98 -6.12 -11.15 6.14
C LEU A 98 -5.85 -12.55 5.56
N ASP A 99 -4.91 -12.67 4.61
CA ASP A 99 -4.58 -13.93 3.93
C ASP A 99 -5.82 -14.56 3.26
N ILE A 100 -6.65 -13.71 2.63
CA ILE A 100 -7.80 -14.07 1.80
C ILE A 100 -7.52 -13.64 0.37
N HIS A 101 -7.71 -14.56 -0.58
CA HIS A 101 -7.35 -14.43 -2.00
C HIS A 101 -8.48 -14.94 -2.89
N GLY A 102 -8.52 -14.51 -4.15
CA GLY A 102 -9.54 -14.90 -5.11
C GLY A 102 -8.96 -15.42 -6.43
N VAL A 103 -9.54 -16.48 -6.97
CA VAL A 103 -9.34 -16.95 -8.36
C VAL A 103 -10.70 -16.90 -9.04
N LEU A 104 -10.80 -16.07 -10.08
CA LEU A 104 -12.06 -15.76 -10.74
C LEU A 104 -12.01 -16.28 -12.18
N LEU A 105 -12.99 -17.11 -12.55
CA LEU A 105 -13.05 -17.76 -13.85
C LEU A 105 -13.68 -16.81 -14.88
N GLY A 106 -12.90 -16.43 -15.89
CA GLY A 106 -13.32 -15.49 -16.94
C GLY A 106 -12.65 -14.11 -16.81
N PRO A 107 -13.02 -13.14 -17.66
CA PRO A 107 -12.38 -11.82 -17.68
C PRO A 107 -12.76 -11.01 -16.44
N TRP A 108 -11.77 -10.64 -15.63
CA TRP A 108 -11.98 -9.90 -14.40
C TRP A 108 -11.59 -8.42 -14.58
N PRO A 109 -12.52 -7.45 -14.39
CA PRO A 109 -12.24 -6.04 -14.61
C PRO A 109 -11.58 -5.31 -13.42
N TYR A 110 -11.28 -5.99 -12.30
CA TYR A 110 -10.69 -5.38 -11.09
C TYR A 110 -9.42 -6.12 -10.61
N GLY A 111 -8.59 -6.60 -11.53
CA GLY A 111 -7.36 -7.37 -11.23
C GLY A 111 -6.77 -8.04 -12.46
N ASP A 112 -5.60 -8.67 -12.31
CA ASP A 112 -4.93 -9.38 -13.41
C ASP A 112 -5.76 -10.53 -13.97
N THR A 113 -5.94 -10.57 -15.30
CA THR A 113 -6.56 -11.70 -16.02
C THR A 113 -5.50 -12.49 -16.77
N VAL A 114 -5.30 -13.76 -16.39
CA VAL A 114 -4.38 -14.70 -17.04
C VAL A 114 -5.17 -15.73 -17.85
N THR A 115 -4.81 -15.91 -19.12
CA THR A 115 -5.33 -16.97 -19.97
C THR A 115 -4.47 -18.22 -19.78
N VAL A 116 -5.11 -19.37 -19.54
CA VAL A 116 -4.42 -20.66 -19.35
C VAL A 116 -4.77 -21.58 -20.51
N ALA A 117 -3.76 -22.03 -21.26
CA ALA A 117 -3.94 -23.01 -22.32
C ALA A 117 -4.16 -24.42 -21.74
N GLY A 118 -4.75 -25.33 -22.54
CA GLY A 118 -5.07 -26.71 -22.10
C GLY A 118 -3.86 -27.59 -21.76
N ASP A 119 -2.63 -27.13 -22.00
CA ASP A 119 -1.38 -27.75 -21.56
C ASP A 119 -0.79 -27.09 -20.30
N GLY A 120 -1.47 -26.09 -19.74
CA GLY A 120 -1.09 -25.33 -18.55
C GLY A 120 -0.21 -24.11 -18.84
N PHE A 121 0.15 -23.83 -20.10
CA PHE A 121 0.93 -22.65 -20.44
C PHE A 121 0.11 -21.38 -20.18
N THR A 122 0.66 -20.42 -19.43
CA THR A 122 -0.06 -19.18 -19.08
C THR A 122 0.37 -18.03 -19.97
N THR A 123 -0.60 -17.33 -20.57
CA THR A 123 -0.39 -16.05 -21.26
C THR A 123 -1.16 -14.94 -20.55
N SER A 124 -0.52 -13.79 -20.32
CA SER A 124 -1.25 -12.58 -19.91
C SER A 124 -2.25 -12.21 -21.01
N ALA A 125 -3.50 -11.89 -20.64
CA ALA A 125 -4.49 -11.41 -21.60
C ALA A 125 -4.17 -9.96 -21.98
N GLU A 126 -4.20 -9.62 -23.28
CA GLU A 126 -3.87 -8.26 -23.71
C GLU A 126 -4.92 -7.23 -23.24
N HIS A 127 -4.46 -6.31 -22.39
CA HIS A 127 -5.11 -5.05 -21.99
C HIS A 127 -6.50 -5.11 -21.32
N LYS A 128 -6.47 -4.98 -20.00
CA LYS A 128 -7.03 -3.79 -19.34
C LYS A 128 -6.26 -3.45 -18.07
N GLU A 129 -6.07 -2.16 -17.78
CA GLU A 129 -5.30 -1.71 -16.61
C GLU A 129 -6.09 -1.81 -15.29
N GLN A 130 -5.87 -2.85 -14.46
CA GLN A 130 -6.37 -2.82 -13.07
C GLN A 130 -5.51 -3.63 -12.06
N GLN A 131 -4.77 -2.91 -11.22
CA GLN A 131 -4.56 -3.15 -9.77
C GLN A 131 -4.16 -4.58 -9.27
N GLY A 132 -3.07 -5.13 -9.81
CA GLY A 132 -2.35 -6.27 -9.22
C GLY A 132 -1.10 -5.87 -8.41
N ILE A 133 -0.76 -6.64 -7.36
CA ILE A 133 0.53 -6.52 -6.61
C ILE A 133 1.56 -7.59 -7.05
N HIS A 134 1.16 -8.57 -7.85
CA HIS A 134 2.02 -9.66 -8.33
C HIS A 134 2.12 -9.65 -9.86
N PRO A 135 3.31 -9.84 -10.46
CA PRO A 135 3.44 -9.89 -11.92
C PRO A 135 2.81 -11.18 -12.48
N PRO A 136 2.10 -11.14 -13.62
CA PRO A 136 1.47 -12.31 -14.25
C PRO A 136 2.47 -13.20 -15.02
N GLU A 137 3.60 -13.55 -14.40
CA GLU A 137 4.52 -14.60 -14.86
C GLU A 137 4.33 -15.88 -14.02
N VAL A 138 3.11 -16.42 -14.04
CA VAL A 138 2.76 -17.72 -13.43
C VAL A 138 3.45 -18.90 -14.14
N GLY A 139 3.92 -18.68 -15.38
CA GLY A 139 4.77 -19.59 -16.15
C GLY A 139 3.98 -20.75 -16.75
N ARG A 140 3.91 -21.86 -16.02
CA ARG A 140 3.13 -23.04 -16.42
C ARG A 140 2.46 -23.64 -15.20
N LEU A 141 1.13 -23.69 -15.23
CA LEU A 141 0.32 -24.39 -14.23
C LEU A 141 0.35 -25.90 -14.48
N ALA A 142 0.22 -26.69 -13.41
CA ALA A 142 0.01 -28.12 -13.53
C ALA A 142 -1.44 -28.38 -13.97
N VAL A 143 -1.62 -29.00 -15.14
CA VAL A 143 -2.92 -29.51 -15.57
C VAL A 143 -3.11 -30.92 -15.02
N MET A 144 -4.26 -31.15 -14.39
CA MET A 144 -4.73 -32.45 -13.93
C MET A 144 -6.04 -32.78 -14.65
N THR A 145 -6.34 -34.06 -14.86
CA THR A 145 -7.68 -34.43 -15.32
C THR A 145 -8.67 -34.35 -14.17
N THR A 146 -9.97 -34.33 -14.49
CA THR A 146 -11.05 -34.44 -13.50
C THR A 146 -10.88 -35.69 -12.62
N ALA A 147 -10.46 -36.82 -13.20
CA ALA A 147 -10.19 -38.05 -12.47
C ALA A 147 -9.01 -37.91 -11.48
N ASP A 148 -7.85 -37.41 -11.94
CA ASP A 148 -6.68 -37.19 -11.06
C ASP A 148 -7.01 -36.20 -9.92
N THR A 149 -7.87 -35.22 -10.20
CA THR A 149 -8.29 -34.19 -9.24
C THR A 149 -9.21 -34.77 -8.17
N LEU A 150 -10.16 -35.63 -8.56
CA LEU A 150 -11.02 -36.36 -7.63
C LEU A 150 -10.20 -37.32 -6.75
N ASP A 151 -9.27 -38.08 -7.32
CA ASP A 151 -8.37 -38.99 -6.58
C ASP A 151 -7.47 -38.22 -5.59
N LEU A 152 -6.96 -37.05 -5.98
CA LEU A 152 -6.18 -36.18 -5.09
C LEU A 152 -7.03 -35.64 -3.93
N LEU A 153 -8.25 -35.15 -4.20
CA LEU A 153 -9.15 -34.62 -3.16
C LEU A 153 -9.63 -35.73 -2.21
N ALA A 154 -9.89 -36.93 -2.71
CA ALA A 154 -10.19 -38.12 -1.91
C ALA A 154 -8.99 -38.52 -1.03
N THR A 155 -7.76 -38.50 -1.58
CA THR A 155 -6.53 -38.77 -0.84
C THR A 155 -6.27 -37.74 0.27
N LEU A 156 -6.47 -36.46 -0.02
CA LEU A 156 -6.37 -35.38 0.96
C LEU A 156 -7.43 -35.50 2.06
N THR A 157 -8.67 -35.87 1.70
CA THR A 157 -9.76 -36.12 2.66
C THR A 157 -9.41 -37.28 3.59
N ALA A 158 -8.94 -38.41 3.05
CA ALA A 158 -8.50 -39.56 3.84
C ALA A 158 -7.32 -39.25 4.76
N ALA A 159 -6.41 -38.34 4.36
CA ALA A 159 -5.28 -37.89 5.18
C ALA A 159 -5.67 -36.94 6.32
N HIS A 160 -6.76 -36.18 6.19
CA HIS A 160 -7.26 -35.26 7.22
C HIS A 160 -8.24 -35.89 8.22
N GLN A 161 -8.81 -37.06 7.90
CA GLN A 161 -9.61 -37.81 8.86
C GLN A 161 -8.71 -38.42 9.95
N PRO A 162 -8.92 -38.11 11.25
CA PRO A 162 -8.16 -38.74 12.33
C PRO A 162 -8.48 -40.24 12.36
N SER A 163 -7.44 -41.08 12.27
CA SER A 163 -7.58 -42.52 12.08
C SER A 163 -8.43 -43.21 13.15
N ALA A 164 -9.70 -43.46 12.83
CA ALA A 164 -10.58 -44.29 13.65
C ALA A 164 -10.09 -45.74 13.61
N ALA A 165 -9.67 -46.27 14.77
CA ALA A 165 -8.99 -47.55 14.85
C ALA A 165 -9.86 -48.73 14.40
N LYS A 166 -9.21 -49.71 13.74
CA LYS A 166 -9.82 -50.88 13.07
C LYS A 166 -10.79 -51.69 13.94
N SER A 167 -11.98 -51.95 13.41
CA SER A 167 -12.79 -53.17 13.65
C SER A 167 -13.88 -53.29 12.56
N GLY A 168 -14.19 -54.44 11.96
CA GLY A 168 -13.52 -55.75 12.03
C GLY A 168 -14.29 -56.90 11.33
N ASN A 169 -13.75 -57.40 10.21
CA ASN A 169 -14.00 -58.69 9.52
C ASN A 169 -15.40 -59.08 8.96
N ALA A 170 -15.33 -59.89 7.87
CA ALA A 170 -16.38 -60.62 7.13
C ALA A 170 -17.39 -59.75 6.33
N ASP A 171 -17.71 -60.04 5.05
CA ASP A 171 -17.53 -61.23 4.20
C ASP A 171 -16.86 -60.86 2.85
N SER A 172 -15.90 -61.62 2.31
CA SER A 172 -16.01 -62.91 1.57
C SER A 172 -16.38 -62.80 0.08
N ALA A 173 -15.33 -62.79 -0.76
CA ALA A 173 -15.22 -63.38 -2.10
C ALA A 173 -16.44 -63.46 -3.03
N ALA A 174 -16.53 -62.54 -4.00
CA ALA A 174 -17.03 -62.84 -5.35
C ALA A 174 -16.53 -61.84 -6.42
N ARG A 175 -16.29 -62.34 -7.64
CA ARG A 175 -16.12 -61.60 -8.92
C ARG A 175 -14.73 -61.10 -9.37
N GLU A 176 -13.67 -61.80 -9.00
CA GLU A 176 -12.51 -61.91 -9.90
C GLU A 176 -12.75 -63.01 -10.95
N GLN A 177 -13.51 -62.70 -12.03
CA GLN A 177 -13.61 -63.53 -13.26
C GLN A 177 -14.54 -62.94 -14.35
N SER A 178 -14.06 -61.94 -15.12
CA SER A 178 -14.37 -61.73 -16.56
C SER A 178 -13.75 -60.40 -17.05
N ARG A 179 -13.11 -60.31 -18.22
CA ARG A 179 -12.72 -61.38 -19.17
C ARG A 179 -11.47 -60.95 -19.95
N LEU A 180 -10.56 -61.90 -20.14
CA LEU A 180 -9.47 -61.83 -21.11
C LEU A 180 -9.99 -61.54 -22.53
N THR A 181 -9.37 -60.58 -23.23
CA THR A 181 -8.83 -60.60 -24.61
C THR A 181 -8.62 -59.16 -25.12
N ALA A 182 -7.66 -58.80 -25.98
CA ALA A 182 -6.34 -59.32 -26.38
C ALA A 182 -5.74 -58.35 -27.44
N SER A 183 -4.44 -58.49 -27.75
CA SER A 183 -3.82 -58.08 -29.04
C SER A 183 -3.59 -56.59 -29.38
N THR A 184 -2.38 -56.11 -29.09
CA THR A 184 -1.53 -55.34 -30.05
C THR A 184 -1.09 -56.28 -31.21
N PRO A 185 -0.66 -55.81 -32.42
CA PRO A 185 0.60 -55.03 -32.63
C PRO A 185 0.65 -54.06 -33.86
N GLY A 186 1.82 -53.45 -34.12
CA GLY A 186 2.15 -52.71 -35.37
C GLY A 186 2.61 -51.25 -35.15
N THR A 187 3.86 -50.85 -34.82
CA THR A 187 5.23 -51.15 -35.32
C THR A 187 5.77 -50.13 -36.35
N ALA A 188 6.85 -49.42 -35.97
CA ALA A 188 7.81 -48.65 -36.82
C ALA A 188 7.31 -47.38 -37.55
N ASP A 189 8.14 -46.44 -38.02
CA ASP A 189 9.62 -46.34 -38.00
C ASP A 189 10.14 -44.87 -37.83
N ALA A 190 11.46 -44.67 -37.75
CA ALA A 190 12.14 -43.39 -37.51
C ALA A 190 12.50 -42.58 -38.78
N GLY A 191 12.94 -41.32 -38.63
CA GLY A 191 13.43 -40.49 -39.74
C GLY A 191 13.92 -39.07 -39.38
N VAL A 192 15.20 -38.93 -39.02
CA VAL A 192 15.91 -37.66 -38.74
C VAL A 192 17.26 -37.72 -39.48
N PRO A 193 17.72 -36.72 -40.27
CA PRO A 193 18.74 -35.78 -39.75
C PRO A 193 18.89 -34.36 -40.39
N ALA A 194 19.10 -33.38 -39.49
CA ALA A 194 20.21 -32.39 -39.41
C ALA A 194 20.71 -31.53 -40.61
N GLY A 195 21.11 -30.29 -40.26
CA GLY A 195 22.08 -29.43 -40.99
C GLY A 195 21.50 -28.12 -41.55
N ALA A 196 22.17 -26.96 -41.48
CA ALA A 196 23.45 -26.61 -40.83
C ALA A 196 23.54 -25.09 -40.51
N ASP A 197 24.67 -24.69 -39.89
CA ASP A 197 25.01 -23.42 -39.22
C ASP A 197 25.35 -22.22 -40.17
N ALA A 198 25.73 -21.07 -39.55
CA ALA A 198 26.49 -19.91 -40.05
C ALA A 198 25.76 -18.56 -40.31
N THR A 199 25.94 -17.65 -39.36
CA THR A 199 26.01 -16.17 -39.53
C THR A 199 27.51 -15.75 -39.57
N PRO A 200 28.00 -14.47 -39.60
CA PRO A 200 27.32 -13.16 -39.44
C PRO A 200 27.88 -11.96 -40.26
N ARG A 201 27.47 -10.72 -39.87
CA ARG A 201 28.16 -9.39 -40.05
C ARG A 201 28.09 -8.73 -41.47
N LEU A 202 28.24 -7.40 -41.67
CA LEU A 202 28.63 -6.25 -40.81
C LEU A 202 28.15 -4.86 -41.37
N THR A 203 27.84 -3.88 -40.49
CA THR A 203 27.92 -2.38 -40.62
C THR A 203 27.21 -1.53 -41.70
N GLY A 204 26.76 -0.34 -41.26
CA GLY A 204 26.54 0.91 -42.03
C GLY A 204 26.36 2.12 -41.08
N THR A 205 26.83 3.33 -41.43
CA THR A 205 27.03 4.48 -40.49
C THR A 205 26.83 5.86 -41.18
N LEU A 206 26.83 6.96 -40.39
CA LEU A 206 26.84 8.43 -40.71
C LEU A 206 25.46 9.14 -40.50
N ASP A 207 25.24 10.32 -39.89
CA ASP A 207 25.99 11.60 -39.60
C ASP A 207 25.70 12.76 -40.60
N THR A 208 25.60 14.06 -40.22
CA THR A 208 25.87 14.76 -38.92
C THR A 208 24.60 15.52 -38.39
N THR A 209 24.46 16.82 -38.00
CA THR A 209 25.24 18.10 -38.04
C THR A 209 24.71 19.12 -36.99
N THR A 210 25.24 20.37 -36.92
CA THR A 210 25.03 21.39 -35.86
C THR A 210 24.54 22.76 -36.37
N THR A 211 23.75 23.52 -35.56
CA THR A 211 23.72 25.01 -35.59
C THR A 211 23.37 25.64 -34.22
N ALA A 212 23.79 26.89 -33.96
CA ALA A 212 23.42 27.73 -32.80
C ALA A 212 23.52 29.23 -33.14
N GLU A 213 22.79 30.12 -32.45
CA GLU A 213 22.78 31.58 -32.68
C GLU A 213 22.45 32.40 -31.41
N THR A 214 22.69 33.73 -31.39
CA THR A 214 22.92 34.53 -30.17
C THR A 214 22.41 35.99 -30.26
N SER A 215 22.19 36.65 -29.11
CA SER A 215 21.82 38.08 -28.87
C SER A 215 20.31 38.33 -28.67
N HIS A 216 19.80 39.37 -27.96
CA HIS A 216 20.39 40.64 -27.49
C HIS A 216 20.16 40.95 -25.98
N ARG A 217 20.44 42.18 -25.53
CA ARG A 217 20.65 42.60 -24.12
C ARG A 217 19.90 43.91 -23.78
N SER A 218 19.30 44.02 -22.59
CA SER A 218 18.88 45.29 -21.95
C SER A 218 18.78 45.13 -20.40
N SER A 219 18.56 46.19 -19.62
CA SER A 219 19.16 46.29 -18.26
C SER A 219 18.36 46.94 -17.10
N ALA A 220 18.28 46.20 -15.97
CA ALA A 220 18.38 46.64 -14.55
C ALA A 220 17.28 47.60 -13.96
N PRO A 221 17.19 47.85 -12.62
CA PRO A 221 18.02 47.41 -11.47
C PRO A 221 17.19 46.70 -10.33
N PRO A 222 17.51 46.72 -9.00
CA PRO A 222 18.13 45.54 -8.36
C PRO A 222 17.59 45.11 -6.95
N THR A 223 18.20 44.04 -6.39
CA THR A 223 18.23 43.67 -4.94
C THR A 223 16.93 43.00 -4.42
N VAL A 224 16.92 41.94 -3.60
CA VAL A 224 17.92 41.36 -2.66
C VAL A 224 18.41 39.97 -3.10
N ALA A 225 19.70 39.67 -2.92
CA ALA A 225 20.25 38.32 -3.07
C ALA A 225 20.48 37.65 -1.70
N GLY A 226 19.94 36.44 -1.52
CA GLY A 226 20.36 35.53 -0.47
C GLY A 226 21.69 34.83 -0.81
N PRO A 227 22.40 34.22 0.15
CA PRO A 227 23.71 33.62 -0.09
C PRO A 227 23.62 32.39 -0.99
N SER A 228 24.31 32.43 -2.14
CA SER A 228 24.48 31.28 -3.03
C SER A 228 25.31 30.19 -2.34
N GLY A 229 24.72 29.03 -2.06
CA GLY A 229 25.36 27.93 -1.35
C GLY A 229 25.33 26.61 -2.10
N ASP A 230 26.51 25.97 -2.19
CA ASP A 230 26.75 24.56 -2.51
C ASP A 230 26.14 23.96 -3.79
N HIS A 231 26.92 23.96 -4.88
CA HIS A 231 26.62 23.20 -6.12
C HIS A 231 27.12 21.74 -6.05
N GLY A 232 26.90 21.07 -4.91
CA GLY A 232 27.09 19.62 -4.74
C GLY A 232 25.85 18.88 -4.20
N GLY A 233 24.75 19.60 -3.95
CA GLY A 233 23.56 19.06 -3.28
C GLY A 233 22.49 18.45 -4.20
N ARG A 234 21.65 17.58 -3.63
CA ARG A 234 20.39 17.12 -4.25
C ARG A 234 19.42 18.29 -4.42
N VAL A 235 18.71 18.34 -5.55
CA VAL A 235 17.62 19.29 -5.77
C VAL A 235 16.55 19.07 -4.71
N LYS A 236 16.29 20.12 -3.92
CA LYS A 236 15.32 20.09 -2.83
C LYS A 236 13.93 20.41 -3.36
N VAL A 237 12.96 19.55 -3.04
CA VAL A 237 11.54 19.76 -3.36
C VAL A 237 10.77 19.87 -2.05
N GLN A 238 9.92 20.88 -1.95
CA GLN A 238 8.93 21.00 -0.88
C GLN A 238 7.57 20.53 -1.44
N VAL A 239 6.90 19.62 -0.75
CA VAL A 239 5.51 19.22 -1.01
C VAL A 239 4.63 19.20 0.25
N LEU A 240 5.20 19.47 1.43
CA LEU A 240 4.46 19.67 2.68
C LEU A 240 4.28 21.18 2.88
N GLY A 241 3.02 21.63 2.90
CA GLY A 241 2.65 22.97 2.47
C GLY A 241 2.67 23.07 0.93
N GLY A 242 2.92 24.26 0.39
CA GLY A 242 2.91 24.51 -1.06
C GLY A 242 3.96 23.68 -1.84
N ALA A 243 3.57 23.21 -3.02
CA ALA A 243 4.41 22.36 -3.88
C ALA A 243 5.42 23.17 -4.72
N HIS A 244 6.71 23.10 -4.37
CA HIS A 244 7.76 23.93 -4.99
C HIS A 244 9.10 23.19 -5.17
N ILE A 245 9.82 23.49 -6.26
CA ILE A 245 11.24 23.13 -6.41
C ILE A 245 12.05 24.30 -5.83
N LEU A 246 12.81 24.06 -4.77
CA LEU A 246 13.59 25.10 -4.09
C LEU A 246 14.84 25.46 -4.90
N GLY A 247 15.19 26.75 -4.94
CA GLY A 247 16.31 27.27 -5.73
C GLY A 247 16.04 27.37 -7.24
N ARG A 248 14.85 26.95 -7.72
CA ARG A 248 14.47 27.09 -9.13
C ARG A 248 14.32 28.56 -9.52
N ASP A 249 14.83 28.93 -10.69
CA ASP A 249 14.45 30.19 -11.35
C ASP A 249 12.93 30.25 -11.57
N THR A 250 12.30 31.29 -11.05
CA THR A 250 10.84 31.53 -11.17
C THR A 250 10.47 32.21 -12.48
N SER A 251 11.41 32.84 -13.19
CA SER A 251 11.20 33.39 -14.54
C SER A 251 10.97 32.30 -15.58
N LEU A 252 11.48 31.08 -15.34
CA LEU A 252 11.19 29.91 -16.15
C LEU A 252 9.84 29.27 -15.77
N PRO A 253 8.87 29.18 -16.70
CA PRO A 253 7.55 28.63 -16.41
C PRO A 253 7.57 27.09 -16.35
N LEU A 254 7.41 26.54 -15.15
CA LEU A 254 7.04 25.14 -14.97
C LEU A 254 5.52 24.99 -15.20
N ARG A 255 5.12 24.06 -16.08
CA ARG A 255 3.70 23.75 -16.34
C ARG A 255 3.07 23.09 -15.12
N ALA A 256 1.83 23.45 -14.77
CA ALA A 256 1.10 22.91 -13.61
C ALA A 256 1.12 21.37 -13.56
N LYS A 257 0.66 20.68 -14.61
CA LYS A 257 0.70 19.20 -14.70
C LYS A 257 2.11 18.58 -14.62
N ALA A 258 3.18 19.35 -14.83
CA ALA A 258 4.56 18.87 -14.63
C ALA A 258 5.07 19.07 -13.18
N LEU A 259 4.49 20.00 -12.43
CA LEU A 259 4.64 20.10 -10.97
C LEU A 259 3.77 19.05 -10.28
N GLU A 260 2.53 18.87 -10.73
CA GLU A 260 1.60 17.84 -10.26
C GLU A 260 2.21 16.44 -10.37
N LEU A 261 2.80 16.11 -11.53
CA LEU A 261 3.57 14.87 -11.74
C LEU A 261 4.70 14.69 -10.72
N LEU A 262 5.37 15.77 -10.31
CA LEU A 262 6.42 15.72 -9.29
C LEU A 262 5.84 15.44 -7.90
N VAL A 263 4.70 16.03 -7.55
CA VAL A 263 3.99 15.72 -6.29
C VAL A 263 3.53 14.27 -6.30
N TYR A 264 2.87 13.81 -7.37
CA TYR A 264 2.40 12.44 -7.55
C TYR A 264 3.54 11.43 -7.33
N LEU A 265 4.61 11.52 -8.13
CA LEU A 265 5.77 10.63 -7.97
C LEU A 265 6.44 10.75 -6.59
N THR A 266 6.37 11.91 -5.92
CA THR A 266 6.87 12.07 -4.55
C THR A 266 6.01 11.31 -3.53
N VAL A 267 4.68 11.33 -3.69
CA VAL A 267 3.71 10.64 -2.84
C VAL A 267 3.85 9.12 -2.97
N HIS A 268 3.98 8.60 -4.19
CA HIS A 268 4.22 7.18 -4.50
C HIS A 268 5.68 6.74 -4.26
N ASP A 269 6.33 7.33 -3.24
CA ASP A 269 7.70 7.04 -2.77
C ASP A 269 8.76 6.96 -3.89
N GLY A 270 8.61 7.82 -4.91
CA GLY A 270 9.52 7.98 -6.05
C GLY A 270 9.07 7.33 -7.34
N GLU A 271 8.11 6.38 -7.33
CA GLU A 271 7.85 5.52 -8.49
C GLU A 271 6.37 5.29 -8.76
N ALA A 272 5.98 5.36 -10.04
CA ALA A 272 4.65 4.93 -10.49
C ALA A 272 4.71 4.35 -11.92
N THR A 273 3.75 3.47 -12.24
CA THR A 273 3.53 3.03 -13.63
C THR A 273 3.08 4.21 -14.49
N GLN A 274 3.35 4.17 -15.78
CA GLN A 274 2.85 5.14 -16.73
C GLN A 274 1.33 5.27 -16.63
N ASP A 275 0.64 4.14 -16.53
CA ASP A 275 -0.79 4.10 -16.81
C ASP A 275 -1.59 4.59 -15.60
N ALA A 276 -1.16 4.31 -14.37
CA ALA A 276 -1.68 4.96 -13.16
C ALA A 276 -1.46 6.50 -13.17
N ILE A 277 -0.33 6.97 -13.71
CA ILE A 277 -0.12 8.42 -13.93
C ILE A 277 -1.08 8.95 -15.01
N LEU A 278 -1.50 8.14 -15.99
CA LEU A 278 -2.50 8.60 -16.98
C LEU A 278 -3.90 8.65 -16.37
N ASP A 279 -4.28 7.64 -15.58
CA ASP A 279 -5.57 7.59 -14.88
C ASP A 279 -5.73 8.76 -13.90
N ASP A 280 -4.78 8.96 -12.98
CA ASP A 280 -4.87 9.98 -11.93
C ASP A 280 -4.58 11.39 -12.45
N LEU A 281 -3.58 11.57 -13.32
CA LEU A 281 -3.11 12.89 -13.75
C LEU A 281 -3.82 13.40 -15.01
N LEU A 282 -4.47 12.53 -15.79
CA LEU A 282 -5.00 12.80 -17.12
C LEU A 282 -6.35 12.10 -17.43
N PRO A 283 -7.32 11.95 -16.50
CA PRO A 283 -8.53 11.14 -16.73
C PRO A 283 -9.36 11.58 -17.95
N ASP A 284 -9.50 12.88 -18.20
CA ASP A 284 -10.18 13.44 -19.38
C ASP A 284 -9.40 13.31 -20.71
N ALA A 285 -8.19 12.76 -20.70
CA ALA A 285 -7.35 12.70 -21.88
C ALA A 285 -7.74 11.51 -22.78
N PRO A 286 -8.06 11.72 -24.08
CA PRO A 286 -8.24 10.60 -25.00
C PRO A 286 -7.00 9.71 -25.00
N ALA A 287 -7.17 8.40 -24.79
CA ALA A 287 -6.07 7.46 -24.56
C ALA A 287 -4.94 7.56 -25.60
N SER A 288 -5.28 7.74 -26.88
CA SER A 288 -4.32 7.93 -27.99
C SER A 288 -3.45 9.20 -27.91
N LYS A 289 -3.73 10.11 -26.97
CA LYS A 289 -3.00 11.37 -26.73
C LYS A 289 -2.43 11.48 -25.31
N ALA A 290 -2.89 10.66 -24.36
CA ALA A 290 -2.49 10.75 -22.95
C ALA A 290 -0.99 10.45 -22.73
N PRO A 291 -0.39 9.37 -23.30
CA PRO A 291 1.06 9.13 -23.18
C PRO A 291 1.93 10.27 -23.73
N HIS A 292 1.52 10.88 -24.86
CA HIS A 292 2.25 12.00 -25.46
C HIS A 292 2.18 13.28 -24.61
N ARG A 293 1.04 13.53 -23.94
CA ARG A 293 0.91 14.59 -22.93
C ARG A 293 1.84 14.32 -21.73
N LEU A 294 1.88 13.10 -21.22
CA LEU A 294 2.75 12.72 -20.11
C LEU A 294 4.23 12.86 -20.45
N HIS A 295 4.70 12.33 -21.60
CA HIS A 295 6.08 12.55 -22.07
C HIS A 295 6.43 14.06 -22.18
N THR A 296 5.45 14.90 -22.53
CA THR A 296 5.61 16.36 -22.59
C THR A 296 5.76 16.98 -21.19
N TYR A 297 5.05 16.48 -20.18
CA TYR A 297 5.19 16.91 -18.78
C TYR A 297 6.51 16.43 -18.17
N VAL A 298 6.86 15.15 -18.37
CA VAL A 298 8.16 14.55 -18.00
C VAL A 298 9.32 15.36 -18.57
N SER A 299 9.22 15.78 -19.84
CA SER A 299 10.26 16.59 -20.51
C SER A 299 10.37 18.00 -19.94
N ALA A 300 9.26 18.61 -19.51
CA ALA A 300 9.26 19.90 -18.82
C ALA A 300 9.86 19.79 -17.40
N LEU A 301 9.48 18.75 -16.65
CA LEU A 301 9.97 18.47 -15.30
C LEU A 301 11.49 18.19 -15.30
N ARG A 302 11.98 17.33 -16.20
CA ARG A 302 13.42 17.07 -16.39
C ARG A 302 14.20 18.37 -16.66
N LYS A 303 13.68 19.26 -17.51
CA LYS A 303 14.32 20.56 -17.81
C LYS A 303 14.36 21.48 -16.59
N ALA A 304 13.28 21.58 -15.82
CA ALA A 304 13.23 22.41 -14.62
C ALA A 304 14.19 21.91 -13.53
N LEU A 305 14.26 20.60 -13.31
CA LEU A 305 15.18 19.98 -12.35
C LEU A 305 16.65 20.17 -12.78
N ALA A 306 16.98 19.93 -14.06
CA ALA A 306 18.33 20.12 -14.58
C ALA A 306 18.79 21.59 -14.64
N HIS A 307 17.86 22.55 -14.79
CA HIS A 307 18.19 23.97 -14.64
C HIS A 307 18.44 24.37 -13.17
N THR A 308 17.89 23.62 -12.21
CA THR A 308 18.02 23.91 -10.77
C THR A 308 19.26 23.25 -10.15
N GLY A 309 19.56 22.01 -10.52
CA GLY A 309 20.66 21.22 -9.93
C GLY A 309 21.80 20.84 -10.90
N GLY A 310 21.77 21.33 -12.14
CA GLY A 310 22.77 21.01 -13.16
C GLY A 310 22.52 19.70 -13.92
N PRO A 311 23.51 19.19 -14.66
CA PRO A 311 23.34 18.01 -15.52
C PRO A 311 23.38 16.70 -14.72
N ALA A 312 22.20 16.12 -14.45
CA ALA A 312 22.07 14.80 -13.82
C ALA A 312 20.82 14.02 -14.29
N THR A 313 20.79 12.72 -13.99
CA THR A 313 19.62 11.85 -14.26
C THR A 313 18.60 11.99 -13.13
N TYR A 314 17.62 12.88 -13.32
CA TYR A 314 16.58 13.18 -12.31
C TYR A 314 15.37 12.23 -12.31
N LEU A 315 14.95 11.78 -13.49
CA LEU A 315 13.71 11.01 -13.70
C LEU A 315 13.93 10.03 -14.85
N THR A 316 13.92 8.72 -14.57
CA THR A 316 14.03 7.66 -15.59
C THR A 316 12.65 7.23 -16.09
N HIS A 317 12.63 6.46 -17.19
CA HIS A 317 11.45 5.74 -17.65
C HIS A 317 11.92 4.37 -18.18
N THR A 318 11.56 3.30 -17.47
CA THR A 318 12.03 1.93 -17.73
C THR A 318 10.86 0.98 -17.53
N THR A 319 10.60 0.07 -18.48
CA THR A 319 9.52 -0.94 -18.38
C THR A 319 8.18 -0.33 -17.94
N HIS A 320 7.74 0.73 -18.64
CA HIS A 320 6.51 1.49 -18.36
C HIS A 320 6.40 2.05 -16.92
N ARG A 321 7.53 2.23 -16.21
CA ARG A 321 7.60 2.84 -14.87
C ARG A 321 8.45 4.11 -14.90
N TYR A 322 7.95 5.16 -14.26
CA TYR A 322 8.65 6.42 -14.03
C TYR A 322 9.23 6.44 -12.62
N THR A 323 10.53 6.72 -12.49
CA THR A 323 11.25 6.72 -11.21
C THR A 323 12.02 8.02 -11.02
N LEU A 324 11.75 8.73 -9.91
CA LEU A 324 12.55 9.87 -9.44
C LEU A 324 13.85 9.37 -8.78
N ASN A 325 14.99 9.91 -9.22
CA ASN A 325 16.29 9.48 -8.70
C ASN A 325 16.61 10.15 -7.35
N ARG A 326 16.44 9.39 -6.27
CA ARG A 326 16.74 9.75 -4.87
C ARG A 326 18.20 10.17 -4.59
N HIS A 327 19.14 9.92 -5.51
CA HIS A 327 20.52 10.43 -5.42
C HIS A 327 20.65 11.87 -5.91
N THR A 328 19.65 12.41 -6.61
CA THR A 328 19.65 13.75 -7.23
C THR A 328 18.47 14.63 -6.79
N ILE A 329 17.40 14.02 -6.26
CA ILE A 329 16.20 14.67 -5.74
C ILE A 329 16.03 14.30 -4.27
N ASP A 330 15.58 15.25 -3.47
CA ASP A 330 15.35 15.09 -2.04
C ASP A 330 14.11 15.89 -1.62
N THR A 331 13.15 15.24 -0.98
CA THR A 331 11.85 15.84 -0.65
C THR A 331 11.60 15.85 0.85
N ASP A 332 10.90 16.86 1.32
CA ASP A 332 10.42 16.95 2.70
C ASP A 332 9.55 15.75 3.11
N LEU A 333 8.65 15.25 2.24
CA LEU A 333 7.87 14.03 2.50
C LEU A 333 8.76 12.79 2.66
N TRP A 334 9.82 12.65 1.87
CA TRP A 334 10.77 11.54 2.05
C TRP A 334 11.63 11.72 3.31
N GLN A 335 11.99 12.96 3.68
CA GLN A 335 12.70 13.26 4.92
C GLN A 335 11.83 12.94 6.15
N MET A 336 10.55 13.35 6.15
CA MET A 336 9.55 12.99 7.16
C MET A 336 9.39 11.48 7.28
N ARG A 337 9.10 10.77 6.17
CA ARG A 337 8.95 9.30 6.17
C ARG A 337 10.25 8.58 6.56
N ALA A 338 11.42 9.10 6.23
CA ALA A 338 12.71 8.54 6.66
C ALA A 338 12.97 8.77 8.16
N ALA A 339 12.59 9.94 8.69
CA ALA A 339 12.68 10.26 10.10
C ALA A 339 11.73 9.40 10.95
N LEU A 340 10.47 9.22 10.53
CA LEU A 340 9.53 8.29 11.17
C LEU A 340 10.09 6.86 11.21
N ARG A 341 10.57 6.35 10.06
CA ARG A 341 11.26 5.04 9.98
C ARG A 341 12.60 4.96 10.76
N ALA A 342 13.05 6.05 11.37
CA ALA A 342 14.16 6.08 12.32
C ALA A 342 13.68 6.15 13.79
N VAL A 343 12.48 6.66 14.07
CA VAL A 343 11.79 6.54 15.36
C VAL A 343 11.59 5.06 15.70
N ASP A 344 11.06 4.28 14.75
CA ASP A 344 10.78 2.84 14.89
C ASP A 344 12.04 2.00 15.17
N ARG A 345 13.19 2.44 14.65
CA ARG A 345 14.48 1.76 14.76
C ARG A 345 15.37 2.30 15.87
N ALA A 346 14.96 3.37 16.56
CA ALA A 346 15.75 4.00 17.60
C ALA A 346 15.81 3.11 18.85
N THR A 347 17.03 2.69 19.21
CA THR A 347 17.28 1.90 20.43
C THR A 347 17.46 2.76 21.68
N THR A 348 17.65 4.07 21.53
CA THR A 348 17.71 5.04 22.64
C THR A 348 16.62 6.11 22.52
N ASP A 349 16.19 6.64 23.66
CA ASP A 349 15.18 7.71 23.69
C ASP A 349 15.72 9.03 23.10
N THR A 350 17.03 9.28 23.20
CA THR A 350 17.71 10.43 22.59
C THR A 350 17.65 10.37 21.06
N ASP A 351 17.93 9.19 20.48
CA ASP A 351 17.82 8.98 19.03
C ASP A 351 16.37 9.09 18.58
N ARG A 352 15.42 8.55 19.36
CA ARG A 352 13.98 8.59 19.06
C ARG A 352 13.45 10.02 19.09
N LEU A 353 13.80 10.81 20.10
CA LEU A 353 13.45 12.23 20.20
C LEU A 353 14.07 13.05 19.06
N THR A 354 15.32 12.74 18.68
CA THR A 354 16.00 13.39 17.55
C THR A 354 15.35 13.04 16.21
N ALA A 355 14.87 11.81 16.03
CA ALA A 355 14.11 11.39 14.86
C ALA A 355 12.71 12.04 14.82
N LEU A 356 11.99 12.11 15.95
CA LEU A 356 10.70 12.79 16.08
C LEU A 356 10.80 14.28 15.73
N ARG A 357 11.78 15.01 16.27
CA ARG A 357 12.03 16.42 15.91
C ARG A 357 12.22 16.58 14.40
N ARG A 358 13.08 15.76 13.77
CA ARG A 358 13.29 15.78 12.30
C ARG A 358 12.03 15.48 11.48
N ALA A 359 11.13 14.61 11.97
CA ALA A 359 9.86 14.31 11.30
C ALA A 359 8.91 15.52 11.36
N VAL A 360 8.87 16.20 12.50
CA VAL A 360 8.10 17.43 12.73
C VAL A 360 8.67 18.61 11.92
N ASP A 361 9.98 18.85 11.95
CA ASP A 361 10.66 19.94 11.23
C ASP A 361 10.47 19.86 9.69
N ALA A 362 10.23 18.66 9.17
CA ALA A 362 9.93 18.42 7.76
C ALA A 362 8.46 18.73 7.41
N TYR A 363 7.52 18.60 8.35
CA TYR A 363 6.10 18.85 8.10
C TYR A 363 5.74 20.32 8.28
N ARG A 364 5.51 21.02 7.16
CA ARG A 364 5.24 22.46 7.13
C ARG A 364 3.78 22.83 6.80
N GLY A 365 2.93 21.83 6.61
CA GLY A 365 1.54 21.99 6.20
C GLY A 365 1.05 20.80 5.37
N ASN A 366 -0.21 20.88 4.93
CA ASN A 366 -0.87 19.82 4.17
C ASN A 366 -0.15 19.55 2.82
N LEU A 367 -0.27 18.33 2.30
CA LEU A 367 0.38 17.93 1.04
C LEU A 367 -0.10 18.81 -0.13
N ALA A 368 0.85 19.46 -0.80
CA ALA A 368 0.64 20.39 -1.91
C ALA A 368 -0.49 21.39 -1.63
N ASP A 369 -0.39 22.09 -0.50
CA ASP A 369 -1.37 23.10 -0.07
C ASP A 369 -1.57 24.19 -1.15
N GLY A 370 -2.81 24.63 -1.32
CA GLY A 370 -3.22 25.54 -2.40
C GLY A 370 -3.32 24.93 -3.81
N PHE A 371 -3.34 23.60 -3.95
CA PHE A 371 -3.58 22.90 -5.22
C PHE A 371 -4.73 21.89 -5.11
N ASP A 372 -5.62 21.88 -6.08
CA ASP A 372 -6.80 20.99 -6.11
C ASP A 372 -6.58 19.88 -7.15
N TYR A 373 -5.83 18.83 -6.78
CA TYR A 373 -5.61 17.65 -7.63
C TYR A 373 -6.56 16.51 -7.23
N GLU A 374 -7.31 15.97 -8.17
CA GLU A 374 -8.43 15.04 -7.92
C GLU A 374 -8.06 13.79 -7.11
N TRP A 375 -6.85 13.27 -7.31
CA TRP A 375 -6.31 12.07 -6.65
C TRP A 375 -5.73 12.31 -5.24
N ILE A 376 -5.58 13.56 -4.80
CA ILE A 376 -4.66 13.88 -3.68
C ILE A 376 -5.23 13.65 -2.27
N GLU A 377 -6.55 13.69 -2.08
CA GLU A 377 -7.16 13.81 -0.74
C GLU A 377 -6.89 12.60 0.16
N ALA A 378 -6.93 11.38 -0.38
CA ALA A 378 -6.57 10.17 0.36
C ALA A 378 -5.12 10.22 0.88
N HIS A 379 -4.22 10.85 0.12
CA HIS A 379 -2.81 11.02 0.48
C HIS A 379 -2.59 12.20 1.45
N ARG A 380 -3.33 13.31 1.29
CA ARG A 380 -3.39 14.40 2.29
C ARG A 380 -3.78 13.84 3.65
N GLU A 381 -4.88 13.10 3.72
CA GLU A 381 -5.39 12.53 4.98
C GLU A 381 -4.46 11.46 5.57
N GLY A 382 -3.79 10.65 4.74
CA GLY A 382 -2.76 9.71 5.20
C GLY A 382 -1.55 10.41 5.83
N ILE A 383 -1.06 11.48 5.21
CA ILE A 383 0.13 12.23 5.66
C ILE A 383 -0.21 13.13 6.86
N ARG A 384 -1.39 13.76 6.88
CA ARG A 384 -1.89 14.59 8.01
C ARG A 384 -1.92 13.79 9.31
N ARG A 385 -2.44 12.55 9.27
CA ARG A 385 -2.42 11.64 10.43
C ARG A 385 -1.00 11.30 10.89
N GLN A 386 -0.12 10.88 9.98
CA GLN A 386 1.29 10.63 10.29
C GLN A 386 2.00 11.84 10.93
N ALA A 387 1.67 13.06 10.50
CA ALA A 387 2.20 14.29 11.09
C ALA A 387 1.59 14.59 12.47
N LEU A 388 0.28 14.43 12.64
CA LEU A 388 -0.44 14.62 13.90
C LEU A 388 0.07 13.67 14.99
N ASP A 389 0.25 12.39 14.66
CA ASP A 389 0.79 11.38 15.58
C ASP A 389 2.23 11.70 15.98
N ALA A 390 3.06 12.17 15.03
CA ALA A 390 4.43 12.60 15.30
C ALA A 390 4.50 13.83 16.22
N HIS A 391 3.64 14.84 16.01
CA HIS A 391 3.55 16.02 16.87
C HIS A 391 3.06 15.67 18.29
N LEU A 392 2.05 14.80 18.42
CA LEU A 392 1.57 14.31 19.72
C LEU A 392 2.65 13.50 20.44
N THR A 393 3.37 12.63 19.74
CA THR A 393 4.45 11.81 20.31
C THR A 393 5.63 12.69 20.74
N LEU A 394 5.99 13.71 19.96
CA LEU A 394 7.00 14.69 20.35
C LEU A 394 6.55 15.50 21.57
N ALA A 395 5.35 16.09 21.54
CA ALA A 395 4.82 16.90 22.65
C ALA A 395 4.46 16.10 23.93
N THR A 396 4.50 14.76 23.90
CA THR A 396 4.38 13.89 25.10
C THR A 396 5.72 13.37 25.59
N THR A 397 6.75 13.31 24.74
CA THR A 397 8.11 12.83 25.10
C THR A 397 9.09 13.97 25.43
N THR A 398 8.85 15.19 24.96
CA THR A 398 9.63 16.39 25.29
C THR A 398 9.51 16.73 26.79
N PRO A 399 10.62 16.77 27.57
CA PRO A 399 10.55 16.97 29.03
C PRO A 399 10.26 18.40 29.51
N ASP A 400 10.54 19.42 28.69
CA ASP A 400 10.19 20.82 29.00
C ASP A 400 8.77 21.13 28.51
N PRO A 401 7.82 21.48 29.41
CA PRO A 401 6.47 21.86 29.01
C PRO A 401 6.43 23.05 28.03
N ASN A 402 7.43 23.94 28.03
CA ASN A 402 7.45 25.10 27.13
C ASN A 402 7.85 24.70 25.70
N GLU A 403 8.85 23.83 25.53
CA GLU A 403 9.16 23.21 24.23
C GLU A 403 7.97 22.35 23.74
N ALA A 404 7.38 21.52 24.62
CA ALA A 404 6.21 20.71 24.29
C ALA A 404 5.00 21.56 23.85
N LEU A 405 4.79 22.71 24.50
CA LEU A 405 3.75 23.67 24.12
C LEU A 405 4.05 24.31 22.75
N THR A 406 5.32 24.63 22.47
CA THR A 406 5.74 25.19 21.18
C THR A 406 5.48 24.20 20.03
N VAL A 407 5.75 22.90 20.25
CA VAL A 407 5.45 21.82 19.30
C VAL A 407 3.95 21.68 19.05
N ILE A 408 3.12 21.62 20.10
CA ILE A 408 1.67 21.40 19.91
C ILE A 408 0.98 22.64 19.33
N GLN A 409 1.45 23.86 19.66
CA GLN A 409 0.99 25.09 19.02
C GLN A 409 1.41 25.20 17.55
N ALA A 410 2.49 24.52 17.12
CA ALA A 410 2.80 24.38 15.70
C ALA A 410 1.80 23.45 15.01
N ALA A 411 1.53 22.28 15.60
CA ALA A 411 0.54 21.33 15.09
C ALA A 411 -0.84 21.98 14.86
N ILE A 412 -1.33 22.75 15.84
CA ILE A 412 -2.64 23.45 15.78
C ILE A 412 -2.73 24.47 14.62
N ARG A 413 -1.60 25.01 14.13
CA ARG A 413 -1.60 25.89 12.95
C ARG A 413 -1.72 25.14 11.62
N HIS A 414 -1.32 23.86 11.59
CA HIS A 414 -1.46 23.01 10.42
C HIS A 414 -2.80 22.24 10.41
N ASP A 415 -3.30 21.89 11.60
CA ASP A 415 -4.58 21.24 11.79
C ASP A 415 -5.38 21.97 12.89
N PRO A 416 -6.18 22.99 12.51
CA PRO A 416 -6.93 23.80 13.47
C PRO A 416 -8.16 23.07 14.06
N TYR A 417 -8.56 21.91 13.52
CA TYR A 417 -9.79 21.21 13.90
C TYR A 417 -9.53 19.94 14.73
N ALA A 418 -8.31 19.39 14.69
CA ALA A 418 -7.95 18.18 15.44
C ALA A 418 -7.97 18.36 16.97
N GLU A 419 -9.10 17.99 17.59
CA GLU A 419 -9.29 17.95 19.04
C GLU A 419 -8.12 17.34 19.84
N PRO A 420 -7.45 16.24 19.42
CA PRO A 420 -6.33 15.66 20.18
C PRO A 420 -5.18 16.64 20.45
N LEU A 421 -4.94 17.59 19.53
CA LEU A 421 -3.90 18.61 19.70
C LEU A 421 -4.27 19.60 20.81
N TYR A 422 -5.52 20.06 20.84
CA TYR A 422 -6.04 20.92 21.90
C TYR A 422 -6.08 20.19 23.24
N GLN A 423 -6.51 18.92 23.26
CA GLN A 423 -6.46 18.09 24.47
C GLN A 423 -5.03 18.00 25.04
N GLN A 424 -4.01 17.84 24.17
CA GLN A 424 -2.62 17.79 24.63
C GLN A 424 -2.12 19.17 25.09
N ALA A 425 -2.47 20.25 24.39
CA ALA A 425 -2.18 21.61 24.83
C ALA A 425 -2.80 21.91 26.22
N MET A 426 -4.06 21.51 26.45
CA MET A 426 -4.73 21.63 27.75
C MET A 426 -4.00 20.87 28.87
N ARG A 427 -3.51 19.64 28.61
CA ARG A 427 -2.70 18.88 29.58
C ARG A 427 -1.38 19.58 29.91
N ILE A 428 -0.72 20.17 28.91
CA ILE A 428 0.53 20.92 29.10
C ILE A 428 0.27 22.20 29.91
N HIS A 429 -0.79 22.96 29.58
CA HIS A 429 -1.18 24.13 30.37
C HIS A 429 -1.60 23.78 31.81
N ALA A 430 -2.25 22.64 32.04
CA ALA A 430 -2.56 22.17 33.39
C ALA A 430 -1.30 21.83 34.19
N ALA A 431 -0.30 21.18 33.57
CA ALA A 431 0.99 20.92 34.21
C ALA A 431 1.78 22.20 34.56
N LEU A 432 1.51 23.31 33.85
CA LEU A 432 2.02 24.65 34.13
C LEU A 432 1.14 25.48 35.09
N GLY A 433 -0.04 24.98 35.49
CA GLY A 433 -1.01 25.71 36.31
C GLY A 433 -1.79 26.82 35.59
N HIS A 434 -1.70 26.89 34.26
CA HIS A 434 -2.29 27.94 33.41
C HIS A 434 -3.78 27.68 33.09
N ALA A 435 -4.65 27.70 34.10
CA ALA A 435 -6.09 27.40 33.95
C ALA A 435 -6.80 28.28 32.91
N ASP A 436 -6.52 29.59 32.89
CA ASP A 436 -7.12 30.54 31.93
C ASP A 436 -6.82 30.17 30.46
N ALA A 437 -5.65 29.59 30.19
CA ALA A 437 -5.29 29.12 28.86
C ALA A 437 -6.05 27.84 28.45
N ILE A 438 -6.48 27.01 29.41
CA ILE A 438 -7.35 25.85 29.15
C ILE A 438 -8.75 26.34 28.74
N HIS A 439 -9.27 27.38 29.39
CA HIS A 439 -10.51 28.05 28.96
C HIS A 439 -10.38 28.61 27.54
N ALA A 440 -9.32 29.38 27.27
CA ALA A 440 -9.09 29.99 25.96
C ALA A 440 -8.92 28.94 24.84
N LEU A 441 -8.17 27.85 25.07
CA LEU A 441 -8.01 26.75 24.11
C LEU A 441 -9.34 26.05 23.78
N ARG A 442 -10.19 25.85 24.79
CA ARG A 442 -11.53 25.28 24.60
C ARG A 442 -12.41 26.20 23.75
N GLU A 443 -12.37 27.50 24.01
CA GLU A 443 -13.17 28.50 23.26
C GLU A 443 -12.66 28.72 21.83
N ASP A 444 -11.35 28.60 21.60
CA ASP A 444 -10.77 28.62 20.26
C ASP A 444 -11.17 27.37 19.45
N LEU A 445 -11.15 26.19 20.07
CA LEU A 445 -11.62 24.95 19.46
C LEU A 445 -13.13 24.98 19.17
N THR A 446 -13.98 25.43 20.11
CA THR A 446 -15.43 25.55 19.87
C THR A 446 -15.71 26.47 18.69
N ARG A 447 -14.98 27.59 18.57
CA ARG A 447 -15.16 28.53 17.45
C ARG A 447 -14.80 27.88 16.10
N ARG A 448 -13.66 27.20 16.04
CA ARG A 448 -13.17 26.55 14.80
C ARG A 448 -14.03 25.38 14.37
N LEU A 449 -14.49 24.56 15.29
CA LEU A 449 -15.40 23.46 14.94
C LEU A 449 -16.75 23.98 14.44
N ALA A 450 -17.22 25.13 14.93
CA ALA A 450 -18.41 25.79 14.38
C ALA A 450 -18.22 26.32 12.95
N ASP A 451 -16.99 26.60 12.49
CA ASP A 451 -16.70 26.96 11.09
C ASP A 451 -16.96 25.80 10.10
N ILE A 452 -17.13 24.57 10.61
CA ILE A 452 -17.44 23.34 9.86
C ILE A 452 -18.71 22.62 10.38
N ASP A 453 -19.63 23.36 11.01
CA ASP A 453 -20.90 22.87 11.62
C ASP A 453 -20.71 21.75 12.69
N ALA A 454 -19.49 21.56 13.20
CA ALA A 454 -19.15 20.59 14.24
C ALA A 454 -19.15 21.23 15.64
N GLN A 455 -19.02 20.39 16.68
CA GLN A 455 -18.86 20.81 18.08
C GLN A 455 -17.79 19.94 18.76
N PRO A 456 -17.08 20.44 19.81
CA PRO A 456 -16.09 19.64 20.52
C PRO A 456 -16.71 18.42 21.19
N SER A 457 -16.05 17.26 21.08
CA SER A 457 -16.47 16.02 21.72
C SER A 457 -16.64 16.15 23.24
N GLU A 458 -17.56 15.35 23.80
CA GLU A 458 -17.75 15.24 25.26
C GLU A 458 -16.43 14.91 25.99
N THR A 459 -15.57 14.11 25.37
CA THR A 459 -14.23 13.78 25.87
C THR A 459 -13.36 15.01 26.08
N THR A 460 -13.33 15.95 25.12
CA THR A 460 -12.56 17.19 25.22
C THR A 460 -13.19 18.16 26.22
N LEU A 461 -14.52 18.27 26.25
CA LEU A 461 -15.24 19.12 27.21
C LEU A 461 -15.04 18.63 28.66
N ALA A 462 -15.13 17.32 28.89
CA ALA A 462 -14.89 16.69 30.19
C ALA A 462 -13.40 16.76 30.60
N LEU A 463 -12.47 16.67 29.66
CA LEU A 463 -11.05 16.91 29.92
C LEU A 463 -10.81 18.34 30.40
N ALA A 464 -11.29 19.34 29.67
CA ALA A 464 -11.13 20.76 30.02
C ALA A 464 -11.70 21.04 31.42
N HIS A 465 -12.96 20.65 31.66
CA HIS A 465 -13.62 20.84 32.96
C HIS A 465 -12.82 20.22 34.12
N ARG A 466 -12.35 18.97 33.97
CA ARG A 466 -11.54 18.29 34.99
C ARG A 466 -10.22 19.02 35.27
N LEU A 467 -9.50 19.47 34.24
CA LEU A 467 -8.19 20.14 34.39
C LEU A 467 -8.33 21.55 34.99
N ILE A 468 -9.48 22.21 34.78
CA ILE A 468 -9.83 23.47 35.44
C ILE A 468 -10.19 23.23 36.93
N ALA A 469 -10.90 22.13 37.24
CA ALA A 469 -11.39 21.84 38.58
C ALA A 469 -10.33 21.26 39.55
N ASP A 470 -9.35 20.49 39.09
CA ASP A 470 -8.20 20.04 39.89
C ASP A 470 -6.87 20.28 39.13
N PRO A 471 -6.22 21.45 39.30
CA PRO A 471 -4.98 21.81 38.61
C PRO A 471 -3.72 20.99 39.00
N ARG A 472 -3.87 19.86 39.69
CA ARG A 472 -2.73 19.06 40.17
C ARG A 472 -2.09 18.28 39.03
N PRO A 473 -0.76 18.35 38.84
CA PRO A 473 -0.09 17.64 37.76
C PRO A 473 -0.23 16.12 37.92
N HIS A 474 -0.99 15.49 37.02
CA HIS A 474 -1.13 14.03 36.92
C HIS A 474 0.19 13.41 36.47
N ARG A 475 1.07 13.08 37.42
CA ARG A 475 2.24 12.25 37.19
C ARG A 475 1.79 10.84 36.75
N PRO A 476 2.29 10.27 35.64
CA PRO A 476 1.97 8.91 35.24
C PRO A 476 2.26 7.90 36.36
N ALA A 477 1.41 6.89 36.49
CA ALA A 477 1.54 5.88 37.54
C ALA A 477 2.82 5.05 37.34
N GLY A 478 3.86 5.37 38.12
CA GLY A 478 5.13 4.66 38.06
C GLY A 478 4.96 3.18 38.41
N HIS A 479 5.64 2.31 37.64
CA HIS A 479 5.63 0.86 37.86
C HIS A 479 5.88 0.50 39.34
N PRO A 480 5.16 -0.50 39.89
CA PRO A 480 5.41 -0.97 41.23
C PRO A 480 6.82 -1.56 41.30
N ARG A 481 7.71 -0.94 42.10
CA ARG A 481 9.05 -1.45 42.35
C ARG A 481 8.96 -2.90 42.85
N ARG A 482 9.57 -3.85 42.12
CA ARG A 482 9.82 -5.19 42.63
C ARG A 482 10.52 -5.06 43.99
N ARG A 483 10.02 -5.77 45.00
CA ARG A 483 10.72 -5.89 46.28
C ARG A 483 11.93 -6.78 46.05
N ASP A 484 13.11 -6.30 46.43
CA ASP A 484 14.26 -7.18 46.59
C ASP A 484 13.97 -8.21 47.69
N HIS A 485 14.32 -9.46 47.41
CA HIS A 485 14.54 -10.49 48.40
C HIS A 485 15.99 -10.94 48.27
N GLY A 486 16.88 -10.20 48.95
CA GLY A 486 18.26 -10.65 49.13
C GLY A 486 18.28 -11.98 49.90
N PRO A 487 19.11 -12.96 49.50
CA PRO A 487 19.16 -14.26 50.14
C PRO A 487 19.66 -14.14 51.59
N ARG A 488 19.11 -14.98 52.47
CA ARG A 488 19.66 -15.23 53.81
C ARG A 488 20.30 -16.61 53.83
N SER A 489 21.59 -16.63 54.19
CA SER A 489 22.41 -17.80 54.57
C SER A 489 22.70 -18.81 53.45
#